data_AF-A0A1G6PB06-F1
#
_entry.id   AF-A0A1G6PB06-F1
#
_cell.length_a   1.000
_cell.length_b   1.000
_cell.length_c   1.000
_cell.angle_alpha   90.00
_cell.angle_beta   90.00
_cell.angle_gamma   90.00
#
_symmetry.space_group_name_H-M   'P 1'
#
loop_
_entity.id
_entity.type
_entity.pdbx_description
1 polymer ?
#
loop_
_entity_poly.entity_id
_entity_poly.type
_entity_poly.pdbx_seq_one_letter_code
_entity_poly.pdbx_strand_id
1 'polypeptide(L)'
;MGWTPAYPAYVPGQTLRPPDDAYADLRETVKPGMTPEELADCRAWTEGWRLFDAEYFWEAHEVWEPIWMQLPPNSAARHVSQAAIQLANAALKIRMGRPGAALRLCKLAREHVIRTNGRQALGMHPTSLLSRIEKVEERLRLCAL
;
A
#
# COMPACT_ATOMS: atom_id res chain seq x y z
N MET A 1 -10.69 -7.46 18.52
CA MET A 1 -11.75 -6.72 17.80
C MET A 1 -11.05 -5.88 16.75
N GLY A 2 -11.19 -6.25 15.48
CA GLY A 2 -10.54 -5.55 14.37
C GLY A 2 -11.18 -4.19 14.18
N TRP A 3 -10.38 -3.13 14.22
CA TRP A 3 -10.83 -1.82 13.79
C TRP A 3 -11.05 -1.87 12.27
N THR A 4 -12.24 -1.50 11.84
CA THR A 4 -12.58 -1.26 10.42
C THR A 4 -13.24 0.11 10.33
N PRO A 5 -12.97 0.90 9.28
CA PRO A 5 -13.70 2.15 9.05
C PRO A 5 -15.22 1.95 9.09
N ALA A 6 -15.95 2.96 9.55
CA ALA A 6 -17.42 2.92 9.68
C ALA A 6 -18.17 3.04 8.34
N TYR A 7 -17.44 3.03 7.22
CA TYR A 7 -17.96 3.19 5.86
C TYR A 7 -17.33 2.12 4.95
N PRO A 8 -17.97 1.74 3.84
CA PRO A 8 -17.44 0.71 2.94
C PRO A 8 -16.17 1.18 2.22
N ALA A 9 -15.27 0.25 1.92
CA ALA A 9 -14.06 0.52 1.15
C ALA A 9 -14.35 1.20 -0.19
N TYR A 10 -13.48 2.14 -0.58
CA TYR A 10 -13.63 2.87 -1.82
C TYR A 10 -13.24 2.03 -3.03
N VAL A 11 -14.17 1.93 -3.98
CA VAL A 11 -13.98 1.32 -5.29
C VAL A 11 -14.55 2.28 -6.34
N PRO A 12 -13.71 2.87 -7.21
CA PRO A 12 -14.15 3.87 -8.18
C PRO A 12 -15.30 3.38 -9.05
N GLY A 13 -16.39 4.16 -9.07
CA GLY A 13 -17.60 3.86 -9.82
C GLY A 13 -18.54 2.83 -9.17
N GLN A 14 -18.22 2.34 -7.97
CA GLN A 14 -19.05 1.37 -7.23
C GLN A 14 -19.45 1.87 -5.85
N THR A 15 -18.53 2.47 -5.09
CA THR A 15 -18.80 3.03 -3.76
C THR A 15 -18.52 4.52 -3.72
N LEU A 16 -19.12 5.22 -2.74
CA LEU A 16 -18.89 6.64 -2.53
C LEU A 16 -17.44 6.89 -2.13
N ARG A 17 -16.83 7.92 -2.73
CA ARG A 17 -15.50 8.34 -2.32
C ARG A 17 -15.57 8.95 -0.92
N PRO A 18 -14.70 8.55 0.01
CA PRO A 18 -14.56 9.24 1.29
C PRO A 18 -14.25 10.73 1.07
N PRO A 19 -14.66 11.61 2.00
CA PRO A 19 -14.21 13.01 1.99
C PRO A 19 -12.69 13.13 1.88
N ASP A 20 -12.20 14.21 1.27
CA ASP A 20 -10.76 14.42 1.04
C ASP A 20 -9.95 14.48 2.35
N ASP A 21 -10.59 14.79 3.47
CA ASP A 21 -10.02 14.88 4.82
C ASP A 21 -10.24 13.62 5.68
N ALA A 22 -10.88 12.57 5.16
CA ALA A 22 -11.23 11.36 5.93
C ALA A 22 -10.05 10.66 6.62
N TYR A 23 -8.83 10.89 6.13
CA TYR A 23 -7.58 10.38 6.69
C TYR A 23 -6.55 11.48 6.95
N ALA A 24 -7.00 12.72 7.19
CA ALA A 24 -6.11 13.83 7.53
C ALA A 24 -5.30 13.50 8.80
N ASP A 25 -5.93 12.96 9.85
CA ASP A 25 -5.26 12.62 11.11
C ASP A 25 -4.10 11.63 10.92
N LEU A 26 -4.27 10.61 10.06
CA LEU A 26 -3.21 9.66 9.72
C LEU A 26 -2.13 10.33 8.88
N ARG A 27 -2.48 11.02 7.79
CA ARG A 27 -1.50 11.65 6.91
C ARG A 27 -0.67 12.71 7.63
N GLU A 28 -1.27 13.43 8.57
CA GLU A 28 -0.60 14.44 9.40
C GLU A 28 0.39 13.83 10.40
N THR A 29 0.34 12.53 10.67
CA THR A 29 1.37 11.87 11.49
C THR A 29 2.73 11.79 10.79
N VAL A 30 2.77 11.96 9.46
CA VAL A 30 3.99 12.04 8.66
C VAL A 30 4.50 13.48 8.68
N LYS A 31 5.67 13.70 9.28
CA LYS A 31 6.29 15.03 9.38
C LYS A 31 7.54 15.16 8.49
N PRO A 32 7.82 16.36 7.95
CA PRO A 32 9.06 16.60 7.22
C PRO A 32 10.30 16.25 8.05
N GLY A 33 11.27 15.60 7.40
CA GLY A 33 12.55 15.25 8.02
C GLY A 33 12.56 13.96 8.84
N MET A 34 11.42 13.25 8.95
CA MET A 34 11.39 11.94 9.62
C MET A 34 12.30 10.92 8.92
N THR A 35 12.99 10.11 9.72
CA THR A 35 13.81 9.00 9.22
C THR A 35 12.94 7.82 8.76
N PRO A 36 13.46 6.88 7.94
CA PRO A 36 12.75 5.66 7.63
C PRO A 36 12.31 4.85 8.86
N GLU A 37 13.08 4.88 9.94
CA GLU A 37 12.74 4.21 11.19
C GLU A 37 11.55 4.88 11.88
N GLU A 38 11.53 6.22 11.96
CA GLU A 38 10.38 6.97 12.50
C GLU A 38 9.12 6.80 11.64
N LEU A 39 9.29 6.77 10.31
CA LEU A 39 8.20 6.50 9.38
C LEU A 39 7.65 5.08 9.51
N ALA A 40 8.46 4.11 9.94
CA ALA A 40 8.00 2.75 10.20
C ALA A 40 7.03 2.68 11.37
N ASP A 41 7.25 3.50 12.40
CA ASP A 41 6.40 3.55 13.60
C ASP A 41 5.24 4.55 13.47
N CYS A 42 5.24 5.34 12.39
CA CYS A 42 4.19 6.31 12.08
C CYS A 42 2.82 5.62 11.93
N ARG A 43 1.75 6.26 12.43
CA ARG A 43 0.37 5.74 12.31
C ARG A 43 -0.05 5.58 10.86
N ALA A 44 0.34 6.49 9.97
CA ALA A 44 0.09 6.35 8.53
C ALA A 44 0.60 5.00 7.97
N TRP A 45 1.79 4.54 8.40
CA TRP A 45 2.36 3.30 7.91
C TRP A 45 1.65 2.08 8.50
N THR A 46 1.53 2.05 9.83
CA THR A 46 0.99 0.92 10.58
C THR A 46 -0.51 0.73 10.34
N GLU A 47 -1.31 1.81 10.35
CA GLU A 47 -2.74 1.75 10.03
C GLU A 47 -2.97 1.49 8.54
N GLY A 48 -2.09 1.96 7.64
CA GLY A 48 -2.18 1.65 6.22
C GLY A 48 -2.10 0.14 5.94
N TRP A 49 -1.27 -0.60 6.68
CA TRP A 49 -1.24 -2.07 6.57
C TRP A 49 -2.50 -2.72 7.11
N ARG A 50 -3.11 -2.17 8.18
CA ARG A 50 -4.40 -2.65 8.67
C ARG A 50 -5.53 -2.38 7.68
N LEU A 51 -5.55 -1.21 7.03
CA LEU A 51 -6.47 -0.88 5.95
C LEU A 51 -6.30 -1.85 4.77
N PHE A 52 -5.07 -2.12 4.35
CA PHE A 52 -4.77 -3.08 3.31
C PHE A 52 -5.28 -4.48 3.66
N ASP A 53 -5.02 -4.95 4.88
CA ASP A 53 -5.44 -6.28 5.36
C ASP A 53 -6.98 -6.38 5.51
N ALA A 54 -7.66 -5.24 5.73
CA ALA A 54 -9.11 -5.10 5.72
C ALA A 54 -9.71 -4.85 4.32
N GLU A 55 -8.90 -4.91 3.26
CA GLU A 55 -9.29 -4.69 1.85
C GLU A 55 -9.73 -3.27 1.48
N TYR A 56 -9.35 -2.28 2.30
CA TYR A 56 -9.45 -0.83 2.03
C TYR A 56 -8.22 -0.38 1.23
N PHE A 57 -8.10 -0.92 0.02
CA PHE A 57 -6.88 -0.80 -0.77
C PHE A 57 -6.62 0.63 -1.25
N TRP A 58 -7.65 1.38 -1.59
CA TRP A 58 -7.47 2.78 -1.98
C TRP A 58 -7.03 3.62 -0.77
N GLU A 59 -7.63 3.39 0.38
CA GLU A 59 -7.35 4.12 1.61
C GLU A 59 -5.93 3.84 2.10
N ALA A 60 -5.48 2.58 2.04
CA ALA A 60 -4.09 2.21 2.31
C ALA A 60 -3.12 2.97 1.39
N HIS A 61 -3.45 3.09 0.10
CA HIS A 61 -2.68 3.89 -0.84
C HIS A 61 -2.60 5.37 -0.42
N GLU A 62 -3.73 6.00 -0.10
CA GLU A 62 -3.77 7.42 0.27
C GLU A 62 -2.95 7.72 1.52
N VAL A 63 -2.99 6.86 2.54
CA VAL A 63 -2.24 7.11 3.78
C VAL A 63 -0.74 6.86 3.64
N TRP A 64 -0.33 6.03 2.67
CA TRP A 64 1.08 5.79 2.38
C TRP A 64 1.71 6.83 1.44
N GLU A 65 0.92 7.61 0.70
CA GLU A 65 1.44 8.61 -0.23
C GLU A 65 2.34 9.65 0.46
N PRO A 66 1.97 10.26 1.61
CA PRO A 66 2.86 11.20 2.31
C PRO A 66 4.19 10.56 2.73
N ILE A 67 4.18 9.28 3.14
CA ILE A 67 5.41 8.55 3.51
C ILE A 67 6.34 8.45 2.30
N TRP A 68 5.80 8.04 1.14
CA TRP A 68 6.57 7.97 -0.09
C TRP A 68 7.20 9.31 -0.45
N MET A 69 6.46 10.40 -0.27
CA MET A 69 6.92 11.76 -0.58
C MET A 69 8.04 12.26 0.34
N GLN A 70 8.12 11.77 1.58
CA GLN A 70 9.22 12.12 2.50
C GLN A 70 10.53 11.38 2.23
N LEU A 71 10.49 10.27 1.48
CA LEU A 71 11.64 9.39 1.39
C LEU A 71 12.62 9.81 0.29
N PRO A 72 13.94 9.75 0.55
CA PRO A 72 14.95 10.12 -0.44
C PRO A 72 14.80 9.31 -1.73
N PRO A 73 14.99 9.94 -2.91
CA PRO A 73 15.00 9.23 -4.19
C PRO A 73 15.92 8.00 -4.16
N ASN A 74 15.48 6.89 -4.76
CA ASN A 74 16.23 5.63 -4.87
C ASN A 74 16.64 4.96 -3.53
N SER A 75 16.16 5.44 -2.38
CA SER A 75 16.38 4.77 -1.10
C SER A 75 15.60 3.45 -1.03
N ALA A 76 16.11 2.48 -0.24
CA ALA A 76 15.40 1.22 -0.01
C ALA A 76 14.01 1.47 0.59
N ALA A 77 13.89 2.42 1.52
CA ALA A 77 12.62 2.83 2.11
C ALA A 77 11.63 3.33 1.06
N ARG A 78 12.08 4.18 0.12
CA ARG A 78 11.22 4.68 -0.97
C ARG A 78 10.74 3.54 -1.87
N HIS A 79 11.59 2.55 -2.13
CA HIS A 79 11.19 1.37 -2.88
C HIS A 79 10.22 0.47 -2.09
N VAL A 80 10.38 0.32 -0.78
CA VAL A 80 9.41 -0.37 0.08
C VAL A 80 8.05 0.31 0.03
N SER A 81 7.98 1.65 0.20
CA SER A 81 6.72 2.38 0.16
C SER A 81 6.04 2.29 -1.21
N GLN A 82 6.81 2.41 -2.30
CA GLN A 82 6.28 2.25 -3.66
C GLN A 82 5.81 0.82 -3.94
N ALA A 83 6.50 -0.20 -3.45
CA ALA A 83 6.03 -1.59 -3.56
C ALA A 83 4.67 -1.79 -2.87
N ALA A 84 4.50 -1.23 -1.66
CA ALA A 84 3.24 -1.29 -0.92
C ALA A 84 2.10 -0.56 -1.65
N ILE A 85 2.35 0.67 -2.13
CA ILE A 85 1.40 1.47 -2.92
C ILE A 85 0.97 0.72 -4.19
N GLN A 86 1.91 0.17 -4.95
CA GLN A 86 1.59 -0.55 -6.18
C GLN A 86 0.83 -1.85 -5.91
N LEU A 87 1.14 -2.53 -4.80
CA LEU A 87 0.41 -3.71 -4.37
C LEU A 87 -1.04 -3.38 -3.98
N ALA A 88 -1.27 -2.28 -3.25
CA ALA A 88 -2.60 -1.78 -2.92
C ALA A 88 -3.39 -1.46 -4.19
N ASN A 89 -2.78 -0.73 -5.12
CA ASN A 89 -3.39 -0.46 -6.42
C ASN A 89 -3.70 -1.75 -7.20
N ALA A 90 -2.81 -2.75 -7.18
CA ALA A 90 -3.06 -4.03 -7.84
C ALA A 90 -4.32 -4.73 -7.28
N ALA A 91 -4.42 -4.82 -5.95
CA ALA A 91 -5.56 -5.41 -5.27
C ALA A 91 -6.86 -4.65 -5.54
N LEU A 92 -6.81 -3.32 -5.58
CA LEU A 92 -7.94 -2.49 -5.99
C LEU A 92 -8.34 -2.77 -7.44
N LYS A 93 -7.39 -2.94 -8.37
CA LYS A 93 -7.71 -3.28 -9.77
C LYS A 93 -8.35 -4.66 -9.92
N ILE A 94 -8.03 -5.62 -9.05
CA ILE A 94 -8.77 -6.90 -8.99
C ILE A 94 -10.23 -6.64 -8.61
N ARG A 95 -10.49 -5.88 -7.54
CA ARG A 95 -11.85 -5.49 -7.10
C ARG A 95 -12.64 -4.76 -8.20
N MET A 96 -11.95 -3.97 -9.01
CA MET A 96 -12.55 -3.24 -10.14
C MET A 96 -12.78 -4.12 -11.40
N GLY A 97 -12.45 -5.41 -11.38
CA GLY A 97 -12.56 -6.29 -12.55
C GLY A 97 -11.55 -5.95 -13.65
N ARG A 98 -10.36 -5.45 -13.30
CA ARG A 98 -9.31 -5.01 -14.24
C ARG A 98 -8.03 -5.86 -14.13
N PRO A 99 -8.07 -7.16 -14.50
CA PRO A 99 -6.98 -8.10 -14.25
C PRO A 99 -5.67 -7.72 -14.95
N GLY A 100 -5.72 -7.21 -16.19
CA GLY A 100 -4.52 -6.77 -16.90
C GLY A 100 -3.83 -5.55 -16.27
N ALA A 101 -4.58 -4.68 -15.58
CA ALA A 101 -3.98 -3.60 -14.81
C ALA A 101 -3.38 -4.11 -13.50
N ALA A 102 -4.07 -5.02 -12.80
CA ALA A 102 -3.57 -5.66 -11.59
C ALA A 102 -2.24 -6.40 -11.83
N LEU A 103 -2.15 -7.20 -12.91
CA LEU A 103 -0.93 -7.93 -13.26
C LEU A 103 0.28 -7.00 -13.45
N ARG A 104 0.10 -5.90 -14.18
CA ARG A 104 1.15 -4.90 -14.39
C ARG A 104 1.61 -4.27 -13.08
N LEU A 105 0.68 -3.98 -12.17
CA LEU A 105 0.99 -3.39 -10.86
C LEU A 105 1.71 -4.37 -9.93
N CYS A 106 1.33 -5.66 -9.92
CA CYS A 106 2.10 -6.69 -9.21
C CYS A 106 3.55 -6.77 -9.72
N LYS A 107 3.76 -6.72 -11.04
CA LYS A 107 5.11 -6.67 -11.63
C LYS A 107 5.90 -5.46 -11.15
N LEU A 108 5.31 -4.27 -11.16
CA LEU A 108 5.95 -3.04 -10.66
C LEU A 108 6.28 -3.14 -9.17
N ALA A 109 5.39 -3.72 -8.35
CA ALA A 109 5.67 -3.97 -6.94
C ALA A 109 6.89 -4.88 -6.76
N ARG A 110 7.01 -5.98 -7.53
CA ARG A 110 8.19 -6.86 -7.52
C ARG A 110 9.47 -6.13 -7.93
N GLU A 111 9.41 -5.30 -8.98
CA GLU A 111 10.55 -4.50 -9.43
C GLU A 111 11.06 -3.57 -8.32
N HIS A 112 10.16 -2.95 -7.56
CA HIS A 112 10.53 -2.15 -6.39
C HIS A 112 11.16 -3.00 -5.28
N VAL A 113 10.61 -4.18 -4.99
CA VAL A 113 11.22 -5.09 -4.02
C VAL A 113 12.64 -5.48 -4.45
N ILE A 114 12.88 -5.79 -5.73
CA ILE A 114 14.23 -6.08 -6.24
C ILE A 114 15.17 -4.90 -6.02
N ARG A 115 14.71 -3.66 -6.27
CA ARG A 115 15.52 -2.44 -6.10
C ARG A 115 15.85 -2.11 -4.63
N THR A 116 15.22 -2.76 -3.66
CA THR A 116 15.69 -2.67 -2.25
C THR A 116 17.10 -3.27 -2.09
N ASN A 117 17.52 -4.13 -3.03
CA ASN A 117 18.77 -4.89 -2.98
C ASN A 117 18.89 -5.73 -1.70
N GLY A 118 17.79 -6.36 -1.28
CA GLY A 118 17.72 -7.19 -0.08
C GLY A 118 17.65 -6.43 1.25
N ARG A 119 17.70 -5.09 1.23
CA ARG A 119 17.67 -4.29 2.45
C ARG A 119 16.25 -4.17 3.01
N GLN A 120 16.12 -4.39 4.32
CA GLN A 120 14.94 -4.02 5.08
C GLN A 120 14.84 -2.50 5.21
N ALA A 121 13.62 -1.97 5.15
CA ALA A 121 13.32 -0.57 5.43
C ALA A 121 11.83 -0.42 5.79
N LEU A 122 11.46 0.67 6.48
CA LEU A 122 10.09 0.89 6.98
C LEU A 122 9.54 -0.32 7.78
N GLY A 123 10.40 -0.98 8.56
CA GLY A 123 10.04 -2.19 9.31
C GLY A 123 9.73 -3.43 8.45
N MET A 124 9.88 -3.38 7.13
CA MET A 124 9.50 -4.46 6.20
C MET A 124 10.70 -5.14 5.57
N HIS A 125 10.77 -6.46 5.71
CA HIS A 125 11.73 -7.27 4.97
C HIS A 125 11.24 -7.51 3.53
N PRO A 126 12.13 -7.54 2.52
CA PRO A 126 11.75 -7.82 1.13
C PRO A 126 10.94 -9.10 0.94
N THR A 127 11.27 -10.17 1.68
CA THR A 127 10.52 -11.44 1.61
C THR A 127 9.07 -11.29 2.09
N SER A 128 8.82 -10.48 3.13
CA SER A 128 7.47 -10.19 3.61
C SER A 128 6.62 -9.49 2.55
N LEU A 129 7.21 -8.56 1.78
CA LEU A 129 6.54 -7.92 0.64
C LEU A 129 6.28 -8.91 -0.49
N LEU A 130 7.25 -9.77 -0.83
CA LEU A 130 7.07 -10.80 -1.86
C LEU A 130 5.90 -11.74 -1.52
N SER A 131 5.83 -12.23 -0.28
CA SER A 131 4.72 -13.09 0.14
C SER A 131 3.36 -12.39 0.06
N ARG A 132 3.30 -11.07 0.31
CA ARG A 132 2.07 -10.29 0.13
C ARG A 132 1.71 -10.13 -1.36
N ILE A 133 2.70 -9.90 -2.23
CA ILE A 133 2.51 -9.85 -3.69
C ILE A 133 1.98 -11.19 -4.21
N GLU A 134 2.58 -12.30 -3.78
CA GLU A 134 2.17 -13.65 -4.19
C GLU A 134 0.71 -13.95 -3.85
N LYS A 135 0.26 -13.55 -2.65
CA LYS A 135 -1.15 -13.66 -2.24
C LYS A 135 -2.09 -12.86 -3.15
N VAL A 136 -1.70 -11.66 -3.56
CA VAL A 136 -2.52 -10.84 -4.48
C VAL A 136 -2.52 -11.44 -5.89
N GLU A 137 -1.40 -11.97 -6.36
CA GLU A 137 -1.32 -12.68 -7.64
C GLU A 137 -2.15 -13.96 -7.65
N GLU A 138 -2.20 -14.70 -6.54
CA GLU A 138 -3.07 -15.87 -6.38
C GLU A 138 -4.55 -15.48 -6.48
N ARG A 139 -4.98 -14.42 -5.77
CA ARG A 139 -6.34 -13.88 -5.92
C ARG A 139 -6.65 -13.48 -7.37
N LEU A 140 -5.70 -12.83 -8.04
CA LEU A 140 -5.85 -12.45 -9.46
C LEU A 140 -6.08 -13.68 -10.35
N ARG A 141 -5.35 -14.78 -10.13
CA ARG A 141 -5.55 -16.04 -10.88
C ARG A 141 -6.95 -16.62 -10.64
N LEU A 142 -7.42 -16.59 -9.39
CA LEU A 142 -8.76 -17.09 -9.05
C LEU A 142 -9.90 -16.26 -9.64
N CYS A 143 -9.73 -14.95 -9.81
CA CYS A 143 -10.72 -14.07 -10.43
C CYS A 143 -10.67 -14.02 -11.96
N ALA A 144 -9.63 -14.60 -12.58
CA ALA A 144 -9.45 -14.62 -14.03
C ALA A 144 -9.93 -15.94 -14.68
N LEU A 145 -10.38 -16.89 -13.87
CA LEU A 145 -11.09 -18.11 -14.26
C LEU A 145 -12.61 -17.88 -14.21
#